data_AF-A0A3D0RUG8-F1
#
_entry.id   AF-A0A3D0RUG8-F1
#
_cell.length_a   1.000
_cell.length_b   1.000
_cell.length_c   1.000
_cell.angle_alpha   90.00
_cell.angle_beta   90.00
_cell.angle_gamma   90.00
#
_symmetry.space_group_name_H-M   'P 1'
#
loop_
_entity.id
_entity.type
_entity.pdbx_description
1 polymer ?
#
loop_
_entity_poly.entity_id
_entity_poly.type
_entity_poly.pdbx_seq_one_letter_code
_entity_poly.pdbx_strand_id
1 'polypeptide(L)'
;METTQLPLWLVVVLTVVPALIAGTTALGCAWLSGARKASGELDRWRRREETMRMLRWAADKGTAIDTDGRLVALSVLDALDRSKPVMLQPEDQGILDAVIDAVLADPTADVARYPGINDSYEVEVIDDG
;
A
#
# COMPACT_ATOMS: atom_id res chain seq x y z
N MET A 1 -37.18 -2.49 -62.92
CA MET A 1 -36.45 -2.43 -61.63
C MET A 1 -35.34 -1.42 -61.81
N GLU A 2 -35.50 -0.21 -61.28
CA GLU A 2 -34.44 0.79 -61.28
C GLU A 2 -33.40 0.38 -60.24
N THR A 3 -32.20 0.04 -60.70
CA THR A 3 -31.05 -0.22 -59.83
C THR A 3 -30.48 1.11 -59.38
N THR A 4 -30.72 1.49 -58.13
CA THR A 4 -30.12 2.66 -57.51
C THR A 4 -28.62 2.40 -57.34
N GLN A 5 -27.80 2.86 -58.27
CA GLN A 5 -26.34 2.79 -58.15
C GLN A 5 -25.87 3.83 -57.13
N LEU A 6 -25.54 3.37 -55.92
CA LEU A 6 -24.91 4.22 -54.92
C LEU A 6 -23.45 4.49 -55.32
N PRO A 7 -22.98 5.74 -55.23
CA PRO A 7 -21.61 6.05 -55.56
C PRO A 7 -20.66 5.48 -54.48
N LEU A 8 -19.54 4.93 -54.92
CA LEU A 8 -18.63 4.12 -54.09
C LEU A 8 -18.09 4.88 -52.87
N TRP A 9 -17.86 6.20 -53.00
CA TRP A 9 -17.43 7.04 -51.89
C TRP A 9 -18.43 7.05 -50.73
N LEU A 10 -19.74 6.96 -51.03
CA LEU A 10 -20.81 6.98 -50.04
C LEU A 10 -20.80 5.68 -49.23
N VAL A 11 -20.55 4.54 -49.89
CA VAL A 11 -20.37 3.23 -49.24
C VAL A 11 -19.14 3.23 -48.34
N VAL A 12 -18.04 3.81 -48.80
CA VAL A 12 -16.81 3.94 -48.01
C VAL A 12 -17.05 4.81 -46.77
N VAL A 13 -17.68 5.97 -46.92
CA VAL A 13 -17.99 6.85 -45.79
C VAL A 13 -18.92 6.15 -44.79
N LEU A 14 -19.97 5.48 -45.26
CA LEU A 14 -20.97 4.83 -44.40
C LEU A 14 -20.39 3.62 -43.64
N THR A 15 -19.31 3.02 -44.11
CA THR A 15 -18.71 1.82 -43.49
C THR A 15 -17.45 2.14 -42.69
N VAL A 16 -16.56 2.97 -43.23
CA VAL A 16 -15.25 3.26 -42.64
C VAL A 16 -15.37 4.28 -41.50
N VAL A 17 -16.20 5.31 -41.64
CA VAL A 17 -16.32 6.35 -40.60
C VAL A 17 -16.87 5.77 -39.29
N PRO A 18 -17.97 4.99 -39.29
CA PRO A 18 -18.44 4.36 -38.04
C PRO A 18 -17.43 3.40 -37.45
N ALA A 19 -16.69 2.65 -38.28
CA ALA A 19 -15.65 1.73 -37.83
C ALA A 19 -14.49 2.47 -37.14
N LEU A 20 -14.08 3.63 -37.67
CA LEU A 20 -13.06 4.48 -37.05
C LEU A 20 -13.53 5.10 -35.73
N ILE A 21 -14.78 5.58 -35.67
CA ILE A 21 -15.37 6.11 -34.43
C ILE A 21 -15.46 5.01 -33.37
N ALA A 22 -15.94 3.83 -33.74
CA ALA A 22 -16.02 2.69 -32.83
C ALA A 22 -14.63 2.26 -32.35
N GLY A 23 -13.65 2.18 -33.25
CA GLY A 23 -12.27 1.80 -32.93
C GLY A 23 -11.59 2.78 -31.97
N THR A 24 -11.69 4.08 -32.24
CA THR A 24 -11.11 5.13 -31.38
C THR A 24 -11.79 5.20 -30.02
N THR A 25 -13.11 5.02 -29.98
CA THR A 25 -13.87 4.97 -28.72
C THR A 25 -13.47 3.75 -27.87
N ALA A 26 -13.36 2.57 -28.49
CA ALA A 26 -12.96 1.34 -27.80
C ALA A 26 -11.54 1.45 -27.21
N LEU A 27 -10.60 2.02 -27.99
CA LEU A 27 -9.24 2.29 -27.52
C LEU A 27 -9.22 3.27 -26.33
N GLY A 28 -10.00 4.35 -26.42
CA GLY A 28 -10.14 5.33 -25.33
C GLY A 28 -10.70 4.70 -24.05
N CYS A 29 -11.77 3.90 -24.16
CA CYS A 29 -12.35 3.18 -23.02
C CYS A 29 -11.36 2.20 -22.39
N ALA A 30 -10.64 1.41 -23.20
CA ALA A 30 -9.65 0.46 -22.72
C ALA A 30 -8.51 1.16 -21.96
N TRP A 31 -8.01 2.28 -22.51
CA TRP A 31 -6.95 3.07 -21.90
C TRP A 31 -7.40 3.71 -20.57
N LEU A 32 -8.58 4.33 -20.51
CA LEU A 32 -9.13 4.87 -19.26
C LEU A 32 -9.33 3.78 -18.20
N SER A 33 -9.80 2.59 -18.61
CA SER A 33 -9.93 1.44 -17.70
C SER A 33 -8.57 1.02 -17.13
N GLY A 34 -7.54 0.93 -17.99
CA GLY A 34 -6.18 0.61 -17.58
C GLY A 34 -5.61 1.65 -16.62
N ALA A 35 -5.78 2.94 -16.92
CA ALA A 35 -5.33 4.03 -16.07
C ALA A 35 -6.00 4.00 -14.69
N ARG A 36 -7.32 3.75 -14.61
CA ARG A 36 -8.03 3.61 -13.33
C ARG A 36 -7.53 2.43 -12.50
N LYS A 37 -7.27 1.29 -13.14
CA LYS A 37 -6.70 0.11 -12.47
C LYS A 37 -5.30 0.41 -11.94
N ALA A 38 -4.45 1.06 -12.75
CA ALA A 38 -3.11 1.46 -12.35
C ALA A 38 -3.13 2.46 -11.18
N SER A 39 -4.02 3.46 -11.19
CA SER A 39 -4.20 4.37 -10.06
C SER A 39 -4.65 3.63 -8.79
N GLY A 40 -5.55 2.65 -8.90
CA GLY A 40 -5.97 1.83 -7.76
C GLY A 40 -4.87 0.91 -7.23
N GLU A 41 -3.98 0.40 -8.08
CA GLU A 41 -2.79 -0.36 -7.68
C GLU A 41 -1.78 0.51 -6.94
N LEU A 42 -1.50 1.71 -7.46
CA LEU A 42 -0.60 2.67 -6.80
C LEU A 42 -1.13 3.12 -5.43
N ASP A 43 -2.43 3.38 -5.33
CA ASP A 43 -3.06 3.77 -4.07
C ASP A 43 -3.04 2.64 -3.03
N ARG A 44 -3.22 1.38 -3.47
CA ARG A 44 -3.03 0.21 -2.59
C ARG A 44 -1.59 0.08 -2.12
N TRP A 45 -0.63 0.28 -3.02
CA TRP A 45 0.79 0.19 -2.69
C TRP A 45 1.21 1.28 -1.69
N ARG A 46 0.82 2.54 -1.92
CA ARG A 46 1.09 3.66 -1.01
C ARG A 46 0.48 3.41 0.37
N ARG A 47 -0.77 2.94 0.46
CA ARG A 47 -1.41 2.60 1.74
C ARG A 47 -0.68 1.49 2.50
N ARG A 48 -0.13 0.47 1.81
CA ARG A 48 0.72 -0.55 2.46
C ARG A 48 1.97 0.08 3.07
N GLU A 49 2.63 0.96 2.33
CA GLU A 49 3.86 1.58 2.80
C GLU A 49 3.62 2.48 4.02
N GLU A 50 2.54 3.26 4.02
CA GLU A 50 2.14 4.07 5.18
C GLU A 50 1.79 3.19 6.39
N THR A 51 1.08 2.08 6.16
CA THR A 51 0.75 1.11 7.22
C THR A 51 2.02 0.49 7.82
N MET A 52 2.96 0.04 7.01
CA MET A 52 4.24 -0.52 7.49
C MET A 52 5.08 0.50 8.23
N ARG A 53 5.03 1.78 7.81
CA ARG A 53 5.69 2.87 8.51
C ARG A 53 5.07 3.10 9.89
N MET A 54 3.74 3.08 10.00
CA MET A 54 3.04 3.18 11.28
C MET A 54 3.30 1.98 12.18
N LEU A 55 3.29 0.76 11.64
CA LEU A 55 3.62 -0.47 12.37
C LEU A 55 5.05 -0.44 12.91
N ARG A 56 6.02 -0.03 12.07
CA ARG A 56 7.41 0.13 12.51
C ARG A 56 7.55 1.16 13.62
N TRP A 57 6.90 2.32 13.47
CA TRP A 57 6.91 3.36 14.48
C TRP A 57 6.26 2.88 15.79
N ALA A 58 5.13 2.17 15.70
CA ALA A 58 4.44 1.63 16.86
C ALA A 58 5.25 0.54 17.55
N ALA A 59 5.95 -0.32 16.82
CA ALA A 59 6.84 -1.32 17.39
C ALA A 59 8.00 -0.65 18.16
N ASP A 60 8.67 0.33 17.54
CA ASP A 60 9.77 1.09 18.18
C ASP A 60 9.31 1.77 19.48
N LYS A 61 8.15 2.44 19.44
CA LYS A 61 7.56 3.09 20.62
C LYS A 61 7.00 2.12 21.65
N GLY A 62 6.49 0.96 21.21
CA GLY A 62 5.95 -0.07 22.08
C GLY A 62 7.02 -0.75 22.94
N THR A 63 8.25 -0.84 22.42
CA THR A 63 9.42 -1.38 23.14
C THR A 63 10.17 -0.35 23.98
N ALA A 64 9.80 0.94 23.92
CA ALA A 64 10.46 1.98 24.68
C ALA A 64 10.17 1.85 26.19
N ILE A 65 11.12 2.28 27.01
CA ILE A 65 11.00 2.28 28.49
C ILE A 65 9.93 3.29 28.97
N ASP A 66 9.66 4.31 28.16
CA ASP A 66 8.66 5.33 28.44
C ASP A 66 7.23 4.77 28.36
N THR A 67 6.46 4.94 29.44
CA THR A 67 5.10 4.42 29.56
C THR A 67 4.13 5.18 28.66
N ASP A 68 4.32 6.48 28.48
CA ASP A 68 3.42 7.31 27.67
C ASP A 68 3.56 6.94 26.19
N GLY A 69 4.80 6.81 25.69
CA GLY A 69 5.10 6.35 24.34
C GLY A 69 4.52 4.97 24.03
N ARG A 70 4.58 4.04 25.00
CA ARG A 70 4.01 2.69 24.85
C ARG A 70 2.48 2.71 24.79
N LEU A 71 1.81 3.55 25.58
CA LEU A 71 0.35 3.71 25.51
C LEU A 71 -0.09 4.31 24.17
N VAL A 72 0.65 5.30 23.65
CA VAL A 72 0.38 5.86 22.33
C VAL A 72 0.57 4.78 21.25
N ALA A 73 1.64 3.99 21.33
CA ALA A 73 1.87 2.89 20.40
C ALA A 73 0.70 1.90 20.37
N LEU A 74 0.23 1.45 21.54
CA LEU A 74 -0.91 0.55 21.67
C LEU A 74 -2.20 1.18 21.10
N SER A 75 -2.42 2.48 21.32
CA SER A 75 -3.58 3.18 20.76
C SER A 75 -3.56 3.24 19.22
N VAL A 76 -2.36 3.37 18.62
CA VAL A 76 -2.19 3.34 17.17
C VAL A 76 -2.41 1.93 16.62
N LEU A 77 -1.90 0.89 17.31
CA LEU A 77 -2.13 -0.51 16.92
C LEU A 77 -3.62 -0.90 17.01
N ASP A 78 -4.33 -0.51 18.07
CA ASP A 78 -5.79 -0.71 18.20
C ASP A 78 -6.56 0.07 17.12
N ALA A 79 -6.15 1.31 16.80
CA ALA A 79 -6.76 2.07 15.72
C ALA A 79 -6.54 1.41 14.34
N LEU A 80 -5.35 0.86 14.09
CA LEU A 80 -5.06 0.09 12.87
C LEU A 80 -5.92 -1.18 12.80
N ASP A 81 -6.08 -1.90 13.91
CA ASP A 81 -6.93 -3.10 13.96
C ASP A 81 -8.41 -2.78 13.67
N ARG A 82 -8.92 -1.68 14.21
CA ARG A 82 -10.30 -1.23 13.99
C ARG A 82 -10.55 -0.64 12.60
N SER A 83 -9.50 -0.21 11.91
CA SER A 83 -9.60 0.39 10.56
C SER A 83 -9.86 -0.63 9.44
N LYS A 84 -10.01 -1.92 9.77
CA LYS A 84 -10.33 -2.98 8.82
C LYS A 84 -11.64 -2.72 8.09
N PRO A 85 -11.73 -3.02 6.78
CA PRO A 85 -10.67 -3.48 5.86
C PRO A 85 -10.04 -2.33 5.03
N VAL A 86 -10.28 -1.07 5.41
CA VAL A 86 -10.04 0.10 4.54
C VAL A 86 -8.56 0.50 4.50
N MET A 87 -7.88 0.38 5.64
CA MET A 87 -6.49 0.79 5.79
C MET A 87 -5.56 -0.42 5.97
N LEU A 88 -5.94 -1.36 6.84
CA LEU A 88 -5.24 -2.62 7.02
C LEU A 88 -5.74 -3.66 6.01
N GLN A 89 -4.83 -4.14 5.16
CA GLN A 89 -5.16 -5.19 4.20
C GLN A 89 -5.19 -6.56 4.90
N PRO A 90 -6.02 -7.51 4.44
CA PRO A 90 -6.16 -8.80 5.11
C PRO A 90 -4.85 -9.58 5.24
N GLU A 91 -3.93 -9.40 4.30
CA GLU A 91 -2.63 -10.09 4.30
C GLU A 91 -1.69 -9.60 5.39
N ASP A 92 -1.82 -8.34 5.80
CA ASP A 92 -0.92 -7.70 6.77
C ASP A 92 -1.37 -7.94 8.23
N GLN A 93 -2.52 -8.61 8.42
CA GLN A 93 -3.09 -8.89 9.73
C GLN A 93 -2.17 -9.70 10.63
N GLY A 94 -1.54 -10.75 10.09
CA GLY A 94 -0.65 -11.60 10.88
C GLY A 94 0.58 -10.84 11.40
N ILE A 95 0.99 -9.78 10.70
CA ILE A 95 2.11 -8.92 11.12
C ILE A 95 1.65 -8.00 12.26
N LEU A 96 0.46 -7.39 12.13
CA LEU A 96 -0.13 -6.57 13.19
C LEU A 96 -0.30 -7.38 14.49
N ASP A 97 -0.87 -8.58 14.39
CA ASP A 97 -1.09 -9.46 15.54
C ASP A 97 0.23 -9.82 16.23
N ALA A 98 1.27 -10.16 15.45
CA ALA A 98 2.60 -10.46 15.98
C ALA A 98 3.25 -9.24 16.69
N VAL A 99 3.03 -8.02 16.18
CA VAL A 99 3.54 -6.79 16.82
C VAL A 99 2.78 -6.49 18.11
N ILE A 100 1.45 -6.64 18.13
CA ILE A 100 0.64 -6.48 19.33
C ILE A 100 1.08 -7.49 20.40
N ASP A 101 1.22 -8.77 20.03
CA ASP A 101 1.69 -9.81 20.94
C ASP A 101 3.08 -9.50 21.50
N ALA A 102 4.01 -9.02 20.66
CA ALA A 102 5.36 -8.67 21.10
C ALA A 102 5.41 -7.44 22.03
N VAL A 103 4.55 -6.44 21.81
CA VAL A 103 4.47 -5.24 22.66
C VAL A 103 3.77 -5.54 23.99
N LEU A 104 2.80 -6.48 23.99
CA LEU A 104 2.09 -6.91 25.19
C LEU A 104 2.87 -7.96 26.00
N ALA A 105 3.73 -8.75 25.36
CA ALA A 105 4.70 -9.59 26.05
C ALA A 105 5.61 -8.70 26.90
N ASP A 106 5.85 -9.09 28.16
CA ASP A 106 6.69 -8.33 29.08
C ASP A 106 8.11 -8.15 28.47
N PRO A 107 8.46 -6.94 28.00
CA PRO A 107 9.73 -6.73 27.29
C PRO A 107 10.93 -6.90 28.24
N THR A 108 10.72 -6.88 29.56
CA THR A 108 11.78 -7.12 30.55
C THR A 108 12.01 -8.60 30.85
N ALA A 109 11.04 -9.47 30.54
CA ALA A 109 11.16 -10.91 30.75
C ALA A 109 12.03 -11.60 29.68
N ASP A 110 12.07 -11.08 28.44
CA ASP A 110 12.83 -11.68 27.33
C ASP A 110 14.28 -11.18 27.19
N VAL A 111 14.65 -10.02 27.75
CA VAL A 111 16.07 -9.58 27.82
C VAL A 111 16.90 -10.58 28.64
N ALA A 112 16.30 -11.22 29.65
CA ALA A 112 16.95 -12.28 30.41
C ALA A 112 17.14 -13.59 29.62
N ARG A 113 16.45 -13.78 28.49
CA ARG A 113 16.54 -14.97 27.64
C ARG A 113 17.59 -14.87 26.53
N TYR A 114 18.12 -13.67 26.26
CA TYR A 114 19.27 -13.43 25.38
C TYR A 114 20.48 -12.89 26.18
N PRO A 115 21.29 -13.76 26.82
CA PRO A 115 22.59 -13.35 27.34
C PRO A 115 23.56 -13.17 26.16
N GLY A 116 23.61 -11.97 25.55
CA GLY A 116 24.53 -11.75 24.43
C GLY A 116 24.61 -10.37 23.80
N ILE A 117 23.85 -9.35 24.24
CA ILE A 117 23.98 -7.99 23.69
C ILE A 117 24.18 -7.00 24.83
N ASN A 118 25.25 -7.20 25.58
CA ASN A 118 25.95 -6.16 26.32
C ASN A 118 27.36 -6.10 25.77
N ASP A 119 27.49 -5.67 24.51
CA ASP A 119 28.76 -5.12 24.04
C ASP A 119 28.49 -3.65 23.72
N SER A 120 29.00 -2.82 24.62
CA SER A 120 29.05 -1.38 24.52
C SER A 120 29.72 -0.98 23.21
N TYR A 121 28.97 -0.37 22.29
CA TYR A 121 29.57 0.30 21.15
C TYR A 121 30.17 1.62 21.64
N GLU A 122 31.49 1.66 21.81
CA GLU A 122 32.25 2.89 21.86
C GLU A 122 32.27 3.48 20.44
N VAL A 123 31.48 4.53 20.23
CA VAL A 123 31.48 5.25 18.95
C VAL A 123 32.71 6.15 18.94
N GLU A 124 33.78 5.68 18.33
CA GLU A 124 34.92 6.54 17.96
C GLU A 124 34.46 7.48 16.84
N VAL A 125 34.20 8.73 17.21
CA VAL A 125 33.95 9.81 16.25
C VAL A 125 35.30 10.14 15.60
N ILE A 126 35.48 9.69 14.36
CA ILE A 126 36.58 10.16 13.51
C ILE A 126 36.20 11.58 13.06
N ASP A 127 36.87 12.57 13.64
CA ASP A 127 36.85 13.96 13.22
C ASP A 127 37.75 14.10 11.98
N ASP A 128 37.13 14.12 10.80
CA ASP A 128 37.83 14.42 9.55
C ASP A 128 37.94 15.95 9.40
N GLY A 129 39.07 16.49 9.88
CA GLY A 129 39.53 17.85 9.59
C GLY A 129 40.06 18.03 8.17
#